data_AF-A0A379W0Y0-F1
#
_entry.id   AF-A0A379W0Y0-F1
#
_cell.length_a   1.000
_cell.length_b   1.000
_cell.length_c   1.000
_cell.angle_alpha   90.00
_cell.angle_beta   90.00
_cell.angle_gamma   90.00
#
_symmetry.space_group_name_H-M   'P 1'
#
loop_
_entity.id
_entity.type
_entity.pdbx_description
1 polymer ?
#
loop_
_entity_poly.entity_id
_entity_poly.type
_entity_poly.pdbx_seq_one_letter_code
_entity_poly.pdbx_strand_id
1 'polypeptide(L)'
;MLSYRHSFHAGNHADVLKHTVQSLIIESLKEKEKPFLYLDTHAGAGRYQLGSEHAERTGEYLEGIARIWQQDDLPAELEPYISVVKHFNRSGQLRYYRAPR
;
A
#
# COMPACT_ATOMS: atom_id res chain seq x y z
N MET A 1 -25.83 -3.90 5.78
CA MET A 1 -25.21 -2.67 6.33
C MET A 1 -23.75 -2.69 5.91
N LEU A 2 -23.31 -1.80 5.02
CA LEU A 2 -21.91 -1.69 4.60
C LEU A 2 -21.49 -0.23 4.72
N SER A 3 -21.14 0.19 5.93
CA SER A 3 -20.74 1.57 6.23
C SER A 3 -19.21 1.76 6.19
N TYR A 4 -18.43 0.68 6.26
CA TYR A 4 -16.97 0.76 6.20
C TYR A 4 -16.50 1.06 4.78
N ARG A 5 -15.66 2.10 4.64
CA ARG A 5 -14.95 2.40 3.41
C ARG A 5 -13.47 2.51 3.68
N HIS A 6 -12.68 1.67 3.02
CA HIS A 6 -11.24 1.66 3.21
C HIS A 6 -10.55 2.97 2.77
N SER A 7 -11.20 3.81 1.96
CA SER A 7 -10.68 5.13 1.57
C SER A 7 -10.47 6.09 2.74
N PHE A 8 -11.13 5.88 3.88
CA PHE A 8 -10.86 6.65 5.11
C PHE A 8 -9.55 6.26 5.80
N HIS A 9 -8.99 5.10 5.46
CA HIS A 9 -7.87 4.49 6.18
C HIS A 9 -6.68 4.15 5.27
N ALA A 10 -6.85 4.35 3.96
CA ALA A 10 -5.89 3.93 2.95
C ALA A 10 -4.52 4.57 3.22
N GLY A 11 -3.49 3.74 3.40
CA GLY A 11 -2.12 4.19 3.61
C GLY A 11 -1.78 4.53 5.07
N ASN A 12 -2.66 4.23 6.02
CA ASN A 12 -2.33 4.33 7.45
C ASN A 12 -1.26 3.31 7.88
N HIS A 13 -0.87 3.34 9.16
CA HIS A 13 0.15 2.43 9.70
C HIS A 13 -0.23 0.94 9.60
N ALA A 14 -1.52 0.60 9.73
CA ALA A 14 -1.98 -0.79 9.63
C ALA A 14 -1.83 -1.31 8.19
N ASP A 15 -2.13 -0.45 7.23
CA ASP A 15 -1.92 -0.70 5.81
C ASP A 15 -0.44 -0.83 5.45
N VAL A 16 0.44 -0.03 6.06
CA VAL A 16 1.90 -0.16 5.91
C VAL A 16 2.37 -1.53 6.39
N LEU A 17 1.96 -1.96 7.60
CA LEU A 17 2.32 -3.28 8.13
C LEU A 17 1.80 -4.40 7.21
N LYS A 18 0.51 -4.35 6.86
CA LYS A 18 -0.16 -5.36 6.04
C LYS A 18 0.52 -5.53 4.69
N HIS A 19 0.77 -4.44 3.96
CA HIS A 19 1.33 -4.51 2.61
C HIS A 19 2.83 -4.80 2.58
N THR A 20 3.56 -4.46 3.65
CA THR A 20 4.95 -4.91 3.83
C THR A 20 5.02 -6.42 3.96
N VAL A 21 4.23 -7.01 4.85
CA VAL A 21 4.19 -8.47 5.02
C VAL A 21 3.73 -9.14 3.73
N GLN A 22 2.70 -8.60 3.08
CA GLN A 22 2.19 -9.12 1.82
C GLN A 22 3.25 -9.11 0.71
N SER A 23 4.01 -8.01 0.54
CA SER A 23 5.05 -7.95 -0.50
C SER A 23 6.15 -8.96 -0.26
N LEU A 24 6.57 -9.15 1.00
CA LEU A 24 7.60 -10.12 1.35
C LEU A 24 7.13 -11.57 1.11
N ILE A 25 5.87 -11.88 1.42
CA ILE A 25 5.29 -13.20 1.10
C ILE A 25 5.30 -13.42 -0.42
N ILE A 26 4.92 -12.40 -1.21
CA ILE A 26 4.92 -12.49 -2.68
C ILE A 26 6.34 -12.69 -3.22
N GLU A 27 7.33 -11.94 -2.72
CA GLU A 27 8.73 -12.12 -3.13
C GLU A 27 9.25 -13.52 -2.79
N SER A 28 8.94 -14.05 -1.61
CA SER A 28 9.33 -15.41 -1.24
C SER A 28 8.66 -16.49 -2.10
N LEU A 29 7.38 -16.31 -2.45
CA LEU A 29 6.67 -17.24 -3.35
C LEU A 29 7.27 -17.25 -4.76
N LYS A 30 7.80 -16.11 -5.23
CA LYS A 30 8.45 -15.98 -6.55
C LYS A 30 9.82 -16.66 -6.63
N GLU A 31 10.42 -17.07 -5.50
CA GLU A 31 11.71 -17.81 -5.50
C GLU A 31 11.60 -19.18 -6.18
N LYS A 32 10.38 -19.73 -6.32
CA LYS A 32 10.12 -20.97 -7.06
C LYS A 32 9.46 -20.66 -8.40
N GLU A 33 9.90 -21.34 -9.45
CA GLU A 33 9.33 -21.18 -10.79
C GLU A 33 7.88 -21.68 -10.93
N LYS A 34 7.37 -22.44 -9.95
CA LYS A 34 5.99 -22.93 -9.99
C LYS A 34 5.01 -21.76 -9.79
N PRO A 35 3.94 -21.66 -10.59
CA PRO A 35 2.95 -20.61 -10.42
C PRO A 35 2.24 -20.74 -9.05
N PHE A 36 1.78 -19.61 -8.52
CA PHE A 36 0.97 -19.54 -7.31
C PHE A 36 -0.29 -18.70 -7.52
N LEU A 37 -1.31 -18.95 -6.69
CA LEU A 37 -2.55 -18.17 -6.67
C LEU A 37 -2.46 -17.11 -5.57
N TYR A 38 -2.74 -15.86 -5.93
CA TYR A 38 -3.03 -14.80 -4.97
C TYR A 38 -4.55 -14.65 -4.84
N LEU A 39 -5.07 -14.93 -3.64
CA LEU A 39 -6.50 -14.83 -3.32
C LEU A 39 -6.71 -13.80 -2.22
N ASP A 40 -7.48 -12.75 -2.53
CA ASP A 40 -7.81 -11.66 -1.61
C ASP A 40 -9.33 -11.66 -1.35
N THR A 41 -9.71 -12.06 -0.14
CA THR A 41 -11.11 -12.19 0.26
C THR A 41 -11.82 -10.86 0.43
N HIS A 42 -11.08 -9.77 0.67
CA HIS A 42 -11.60 -8.44 0.98
C HIS A 42 -10.82 -7.36 0.21
N ALA A 43 -10.73 -7.53 -1.10
CA ALA A 43 -9.81 -6.78 -1.97
C ALA A 43 -10.06 -5.26 -2.10
N GLY A 44 -11.17 -4.75 -1.55
CA GLY A 44 -11.49 -3.33 -1.61
C GLY A 44 -11.57 -2.77 -3.04
N ALA A 45 -11.15 -1.52 -3.22
CA ALA A 45 -11.30 -0.78 -4.47
C ALA A 45 -10.10 -0.87 -5.42
N GLY A 46 -9.04 -1.60 -5.08
CA GLY A 46 -7.82 -1.67 -5.88
C GLY A 46 -6.82 -0.56 -5.57
N ARG A 47 -7.25 0.69 -5.70
CA ARG A 47 -6.46 1.90 -5.42
C ARG A 47 -7.32 2.97 -4.76
N TYR A 48 -6.68 3.88 -4.03
CA TYR A 48 -7.34 4.96 -3.30
C TYR A 48 -6.68 6.30 -3.62
N GLN A 49 -7.49 7.34 -3.80
CA GLN A 49 -7.00 8.71 -3.98
C GLN A 49 -6.84 9.37 -2.62
N LEU A 50 -5.62 9.81 -2.30
CA LEU A 50 -5.27 10.35 -0.98
C LEU A 50 -5.67 11.82 -0.81
N GLY A 51 -5.89 12.54 -1.91
CA GLY A 51 -6.55 13.86 -1.91
C GLY A 51 -8.05 13.75 -2.20
N SER A 52 -8.73 12.76 -1.61
CA SER A 52 -10.19 12.63 -1.68
C SER A 52 -10.80 13.04 -0.35
N GLU A 53 -12.06 13.48 -0.34
CA GLU A 53 -12.77 13.90 0.89
C GLU A 53 -12.65 12.86 2.01
N HIS A 54 -12.76 11.56 1.70
CA HIS A 54 -12.62 10.51 2.71
C HIS A 54 -11.22 10.46 3.33
N ALA A 55 -10.17 10.51 2.51
CA ALA A 55 -8.80 10.40 2.97
C ALA A 55 -8.33 11.67 3.69
N GLU A 56 -8.78 12.85 3.24
CA GLU A 56 -8.48 14.14 3.88
C GLU A 56 -9.24 14.31 5.20
N ARG A 57 -10.45 13.75 5.31
CA ARG A 57 -11.25 13.82 6.53
C ARG A 57 -10.56 13.19 7.75
N THR A 58 -9.78 12.13 7.54
CA THR A 58 -9.05 11.43 8.62
C THR A 58 -7.55 11.74 8.58
N GLY A 59 -6.98 11.91 7.39
CA GLY A 59 -5.55 12.21 7.20
C GLY A 59 -4.61 11.06 7.58
N GLU A 60 -5.12 9.84 7.84
CA GLU A 60 -4.31 8.76 8.44
C GLU A 60 -3.06 8.38 7.63
N TYR A 61 -3.09 8.56 6.30
CA TYR A 61 -1.95 8.28 5.43
C TYR A 61 -0.73 9.16 5.72
N LEU A 62 -0.94 10.36 6.29
CA LEU A 62 0.11 11.28 6.69
C LEU A 62 0.96 10.71 7.82
N GLU A 63 0.38 9.84 8.65
CA GLU A 63 1.06 9.15 9.75
C GLU A 63 1.53 7.73 9.39
N GLY A 64 1.12 7.22 8.24
CA GLY A 64 1.56 5.94 7.69
C GLY A 64 2.53 6.12 6.53
N ILE A 65 2.06 5.81 5.32
CA ILE A 65 2.90 5.72 4.11
C ILE A 65 3.65 7.01 3.80
N ALA A 66 3.09 8.18 4.09
CA ALA A 66 3.75 9.46 3.84
C ALA A 66 5.08 9.60 4.61
N ARG A 67 5.20 8.95 5.78
CA ARG A 67 6.41 9.01 6.60
C ARG A 67 7.57 8.16 6.06
N ILE A 68 7.30 7.17 5.21
CA ILE A 68 8.31 6.17 4.81
C ILE A 68 8.61 6.14 3.31
N TRP A 69 7.69 6.57 2.44
CA TRP A 69 7.80 6.30 1.01
C TRP A 69 8.93 7.06 0.27
N GLN A 70 9.51 8.08 0.91
CA GLN A 70 10.61 8.91 0.39
C GLN A 70 11.83 8.92 1.33
N GLN A 71 11.90 8.00 2.30
CA GLN A 71 13.07 7.91 3.15
C GLN A 71 14.27 7.40 2.35
N ASP A 72 15.43 8.03 2.56
CA ASP A 72 16.69 7.67 1.90
C ASP A 72 17.31 6.42 2.54
N ASP A 73 17.05 6.17 3.82
CA ASP A 73 17.54 5.05 4.63
C ASP A 73 16.51 3.90 4.72
N LEU A 74 15.73 3.70 3.67
CA LEU A 74 14.71 2.66 3.62
C LEU A 74 15.36 1.26 3.74
N PRO A 75 14.93 0.41 4.70
CA PRO A 75 15.37 -0.98 4.77
C PRO A 75 15.04 -1.74 3.47
N ALA A 76 15.96 -2.62 3.04
CA ALA A 76 15.84 -3.35 1.78
C ALA A 76 14.54 -4.17 1.70
N GLU A 77 14.06 -4.69 2.83
CA GLU A 77 12.82 -5.46 2.94
C GLU A 77 11.57 -4.66 2.57
N LEU A 78 11.61 -3.32 2.64
CA LEU A 78 10.50 -2.46 2.26
C LEU A 78 10.52 -2.09 0.77
N GLU A 79 11.62 -2.31 0.05
CA GLU A 79 11.75 -1.93 -1.36
C GLU A 79 10.67 -2.53 -2.27
N PRO A 80 10.29 -3.83 -2.16
CA PRO A 80 9.24 -4.39 -3.00
C PRO A 80 7.90 -3.68 -2.81
N TYR A 81 7.59 -3.26 -1.57
CA TYR A 81 6.38 -2.51 -1.28
C TYR A 81 6.46 -1.06 -1.77
N ILE A 82 7.54 -0.33 -1.41
CA ILE A 82 7.69 1.08 -1.75
C ILE A 82 7.85 1.30 -3.26
N SER A 83 8.47 0.38 -3.99
CA SER A 83 8.58 0.45 -5.45
C SER A 83 7.21 0.47 -6.13
N VAL A 84 6.25 -0.32 -5.64
CA VAL A 84 4.85 -0.30 -6.11
C VAL A 84 4.21 1.05 -5.79
N VAL A 85 4.37 1.57 -4.57
CA VAL A 85 3.83 2.89 -4.20
C VAL A 85 4.40 4.00 -5.10
N LYS A 86 5.72 4.01 -5.33
CA LYS A 86 6.39 4.97 -6.23
C LYS A 86 5.91 4.83 -7.68
N HIS A 87 5.65 3.61 -8.16
CA HIS A 87 5.14 3.37 -9.51
C HIS A 87 3.82 4.10 -9.80
N PHE A 88 2.93 4.19 -8.81
CA PHE A 88 1.64 4.90 -8.92
C PHE A 88 1.73 6.40 -8.64
N ASN A 89 2.90 6.90 -8.22
CA ASN A 89 3.14 8.29 -7.82
C ASN A 89 4.39 8.87 -8.50
N ARG A 90 4.52 8.66 -9.83
CA ARG A 90 5.70 9.05 -10.61
C ARG A 90 6.00 10.55 -10.61
N SER A 91 5.02 11.39 -10.26
CA SER A 91 5.20 12.84 -10.15
C SER A 91 5.97 13.27 -8.89
N GLY A 92 6.34 12.33 -8.01
CA GLY A 92 6.97 12.65 -6.71
C GLY A 92 5.98 13.16 -5.66
N GLN A 93 4.69 13.29 -6.02
CA GLN A 93 3.62 13.65 -5.09
C GLN A 93 2.79 12.41 -4.74
N LEU A 94 2.54 12.21 -3.46
CA LEU A 94 1.75 11.09 -2.94
C LEU A 94 0.24 11.34 -3.16
N ARG A 95 -0.27 10.95 -4.33
CA ARG A 95 -1.68 11.15 -4.73
C ARG A 95 -2.51 9.88 -4.66
N TYR A 96 -1.88 8.73 -4.87
CA TYR A 96 -2.55 7.45 -4.90
C TYR A 96 -1.91 6.47 -3.93
N TYR A 97 -2.74 5.69 -3.27
CA TYR A 97 -2.32 4.55 -2.46
C TYR A 97 -2.81 3.25 -3.08
N ARG A 98 -1.90 2.27 -3.21
CA ARG A 98 -2.19 0.95 -3.76
C ARG A 98 -1.31 -0.11 -3.10
N ALA A 99 -1.94 -1.23 -2.74
CA ALA A 99 -1.27 -2.42 -2.26
C ALA A 99 -0.52 -3.16 -3.41
N PRO A 100 0.58 -3.86 -3.10
CA PRO A 100 1.17 -4.86 -3.98
C PRO A 100 0.13 -5.92 -4.34
N ARG A 101 0.02 -6.29 -5.61
CA ARG A 101 -0.80 -7.39 -6.12
C ARG A 101 -0.07 -8.06 -7.25
#